data_AF-R7TMU8-F1
#
_entry.id   AF-R7TMU8-F1
#
_cell.length_a   1.000
_cell.length_b   1.000
_cell.length_c   1.000
_cell.angle_alpha   90.00
_cell.angle_beta   90.00
_cell.angle_gamma   90.00
#
_symmetry.space_group_name_H-M   'P 1'
#
loop_
_entity.id
_entity.type
_entity.pdbx_description
1 polymer ?
#
loop_
_entity_poly.entity_id
_entity_poly.type
_entity_poly.pdbx_seq_one_letter_code
_entity_poly.pdbx_strand_id
1 'polypeptide(L)'
;SCGGNMLMNVGPTSFGTIPPIYEERLRQMGKWMKVNGEAVYASSAWTVSQNDTITPDIWYTHKEGVTYAFFQKWPNSDLILGSPR
;
A
#
# COMPACT_ATOMS: atom_id res chain seq x y z
N SER A 1 -1.03 -6.01 -3.03
CA SER A 1 -0.19 -6.74 -4.02
C SER A 1 -0.38 -8.25 -4.00
N CYS A 2 -0.42 -8.91 -2.84
CA CYS A 2 -0.60 -10.38 -2.77
C CYS A 2 -2.09 -10.84 -2.70
N GLY A 3 -3.05 -9.97 -3.05
CA GLY A 3 -4.47 -10.33 -3.11
C GLY A 3 -5.19 -10.49 -1.76
N GLY A 4 -4.54 -10.12 -0.64
CA GLY A 4 -5.13 -10.19 0.69
C GLY A 4 -5.64 -8.84 1.22
N ASN A 5 -6.44 -8.91 2.28
CA ASN A 5 -6.88 -7.75 3.05
C ASN A 5 -6.06 -7.62 4.35
N MET A 6 -5.88 -6.39 4.81
CA MET A 6 -5.28 -6.11 6.11
C MET A 6 -6.38 -5.79 7.13
N LEU A 7 -6.44 -6.56 8.21
CA LEU A 7 -7.28 -6.26 9.37
C LEU A 7 -6.39 -5.74 10.49
N MET A 8 -6.47 -4.44 10.79
CA MET A 8 -5.68 -3.79 11.83
C MET A 8 -6.48 -3.74 13.14
N ASN A 9 -5.97 -4.39 14.18
CA ASN A 9 -6.55 -4.34 15.52
C ASN A 9 -6.14 -3.07 16.28
N VAL A 10 -7.01 -2.58 17.16
CA VAL A 10 -6.72 -1.47 18.08
C VAL A 10 -7.28 -1.85 19.45
N GLY A 11 -6.46 -1.74 20.49
CA GLY A 11 -6.89 -1.94 21.88
C GLY A 11 -7.32 -0.61 22.51
N PRO A 12 -8.61 -0.43 22.86
CA PRO A 12 -9.05 0.73 23.64
C PRO A 12 -8.44 0.71 25.04
N THR A 13 -8.39 1.89 25.67
CA THR A 13 -8.10 2.01 27.10
C THR A 13 -9.22 1.41 27.94
N SER A 14 -8.98 1.24 29.24
CA SER A 14 -10.03 0.82 30.20
C SER A 14 -11.26 1.75 30.22
N PHE A 15 -11.10 3.00 29.76
CA PHE A 15 -12.18 3.97 29.65
C PHE A 15 -12.89 3.93 28.28
N GLY A 16 -12.56 2.96 27.42
CA GLY A 16 -13.19 2.78 26.11
C GLY A 16 -12.71 3.75 25.04
N THR A 17 -11.63 4.51 25.28
CA THR A 17 -11.07 5.46 24.31
C THR A 17 -9.91 4.85 23.53
N ILE A 18 -9.68 5.30 22.30
CA ILE A 18 -8.48 4.91 21.54
C ILE A 18 -7.29 5.74 22.07
N PRO A 19 -6.16 5.10 22.46
CA PRO A 19 -4.95 5.81 22.83
C PRO A 19 -4.50 6.83 21.75
N PRO A 20 -4.08 8.05 22.13
CA PRO A 20 -3.74 9.11 21.18
C PRO A 20 -2.70 8.70 20.12
N ILE A 21 -1.73 7.86 20.50
CA ILE A 21 -0.73 7.35 19.56
C ILE A 21 -1.35 6.49 18.45
N TYR A 22 -2.35 5.66 18.75
CA TYR A 22 -3.03 4.85 17.73
C TYR A 22 -3.90 5.73 16.85
N GLU A 23 -4.61 6.68 17.44
CA GLU A 23 -5.40 7.67 16.68
C GLU A 23 -4.51 8.42 15.69
N GLU A 24 -3.35 8.91 16.12
CA GLU A 24 -2.42 9.64 15.26
C GLU A 24 -1.97 8.78 14.07
N ARG A 25 -1.57 7.52 14.30
CA ARG A 25 -1.14 6.60 13.24
C ARG A 25 -2.27 6.28 12.27
N LEU A 26 -3.48 6.01 12.77
CA LEU A 26 -4.65 5.76 11.94
C LEU A 26 -5.02 6.99 11.08
N ARG A 27 -4.90 8.20 11.64
CA ARG A 27 -5.12 9.45 10.90
C ARG A 27 -4.05 9.67 9.84
N GLN A 28 -2.78 9.38 10.13
CA GLN A 28 -1.68 9.46 9.15
C GLN A 28 -1.91 8.47 8.00
N MET A 29 -2.28 7.23 8.32
CA MET A 29 -2.65 6.22 7.32
C MET A 29 -3.86 6.68 6.48
N GLY A 30 -4.90 7.21 7.12
CA GLY A 30 -6.08 7.75 6.42
C GLY A 30 -5.75 8.92 5.48
N LYS A 31 -4.83 9.82 5.86
CA LYS A 31 -4.33 10.89 4.99
C LYS A 31 -3.62 10.33 3.75
N TRP A 32 -2.79 9.30 3.92
CA TRP A 32 -2.13 8.65 2.79
C TRP A 32 -3.13 7.93 1.88
N MET A 33 -4.11 7.23 2.45
CA MET A 33 -5.18 6.55 1.72
C MET A 33 -6.09 7.52 0.96
N LYS A 34 -6.27 8.76 1.43
CA LYS A 34 -7.05 9.77 0.71
C LYS A 34 -6.43 10.13 -0.65
N VAL A 35 -5.10 10.07 -0.75
CA VAL A 35 -4.37 10.37 -1.99
C VAL A 35 -4.17 9.12 -2.85
N ASN A 36 -3.81 8.00 -2.22
CA ASN A 36 -3.36 6.79 -2.93
C ASN A 36 -4.38 5.65 -2.93
N GLY A 37 -5.57 5.86 -2.34
CA GLY A 37 -6.55 4.81 -2.11
C GLY A 37 -7.14 4.22 -3.39
N GLU A 38 -7.11 4.94 -4.51
CA GLU A 38 -7.52 4.42 -5.82
C GLU A 38 -6.74 3.15 -6.21
N ALA A 39 -5.43 3.13 -5.92
CA ALA A 39 -4.52 2.04 -6.21
C ALA A 39 -4.65 0.85 -5.23
N VAL A 40 -5.41 1.01 -4.14
CA VAL A 40 -5.57 0.01 -3.07
C VAL A 40 -6.98 -0.58 -3.08
N TYR A 41 -8.02 0.27 -3.02
CA TYR A 41 -9.41 -0.16 -2.93
C TYR A 41 -9.89 -0.81 -4.24
N ALA A 42 -10.51 -1.99 -4.09
CA ALA A 42 -10.99 -2.82 -5.20
C ALA A 42 -9.89 -3.18 -6.22
N SER A 43 -8.62 -3.11 -5.81
CA SER A 43 -7.52 -3.62 -6.61
C SER A 43 -7.36 -5.13 -6.45
N SER A 44 -6.75 -5.77 -7.44
CA SER A 44 -6.37 -7.18 -7.42
C SER A 44 -4.85 -7.34 -7.40
N ALA A 45 -4.41 -8.54 -7.04
CA ALA A 45 -3.02 -8.94 -7.27
C ALA A 45 -2.75 -8.90 -8.78
N TRP A 46 -1.64 -8.27 -9.18
CA TRP A 46 -1.23 -8.36 -10.56
C TRP A 46 -0.73 -9.78 -10.88
N THR A 47 -1.19 -10.33 -12.00
CA THR A 47 -1.01 -11.75 -12.36
C THR A 47 0.36 -12.07 -12.94
N VAL A 48 1.12 -11.05 -13.37
CA VAL A 48 2.44 -11.22 -14.01
C VAL A 48 3.54 -11.26 -12.95
N SER A 49 3.62 -10.24 -12.09
CA SER A 49 4.52 -10.26 -10.93
C SER A 49 3.94 -9.46 -9.77
N GLN A 50 4.20 -9.90 -8.53
CA GLN A 50 3.74 -9.16 -7.35
C GLN A 50 4.69 -8.02 -6.99
N ASN A 51 5.99 -8.25 -7.20
CA ASN A 51 7.07 -7.29 -7.03
C ASN A 51 7.81 -7.06 -8.35
N ASP A 52 8.54 -5.96 -8.46
CA ASP A 52 9.37 -5.73 -9.64
C ASP A 52 10.55 -6.70 -9.72
N THR A 53 10.93 -7.04 -10.95
CA THR A 53 11.98 -8.02 -11.25
C THR A 53 13.38 -7.41 -11.27
N ILE A 54 13.49 -6.09 -11.42
CA ILE A 54 14.77 -5.36 -11.49
C ILE A 54 14.98 -4.55 -10.23
N THR A 55 14.03 -3.68 -9.88
CA THR A 55 14.18 -2.77 -8.75
C THR A 55 13.49 -3.35 -7.51
N PRO A 56 14.23 -3.70 -6.44
CA PRO A 56 13.64 -4.27 -5.24
C PRO A 56 12.71 -3.29 -4.54
N ASP A 57 11.88 -3.80 -3.63
CA ASP A 57 10.96 -3.01 -2.81
C ASP A 57 9.87 -2.24 -3.59
N ILE A 58 9.64 -2.63 -4.84
CA ILE A 58 8.51 -2.18 -5.66
C ILE A 58 7.46 -3.27 -5.74
N TRP A 59 6.22 -2.89 -5.49
CA TRP A 59 5.08 -3.81 -5.48
C TRP A 59 3.95 -3.32 -6.36
N TYR A 60 3.21 -4.24 -6.96
CA TYR A 60 2.15 -3.91 -7.90
C TYR A 60 0.76 -4.24 -7.38
N THR A 61 -0.20 -3.40 -7.78
CA THR A 61 -1.63 -3.74 -7.77
C THR A 61 -2.21 -3.44 -9.15
N HIS A 62 -3.32 -4.08 -9.46
CA HIS A 62 -4.01 -3.87 -10.72
C HIS A 62 -5.47 -3.51 -10.48
N LYS A 63 -6.00 -2.56 -11.25
CA LYS A 63 -7.41 -2.18 -11.21
C LYS A 63 -7.82 -1.63 -12.57
N GLU A 64 -8.88 -2.20 -13.14
CA GLU A 64 -9.53 -1.66 -14.35
C GLU A 64 -8.56 -1.37 -15.51
N GLY A 65 -7.60 -2.26 -15.76
CA GLY A 65 -6.62 -2.09 -16.84
C GLY A 65 -5.42 -1.20 -16.48
N VAL A 66 -5.42 -0.58 -15.29
CA VAL A 66 -4.32 0.24 -14.77
C VAL A 66 -3.49 -0.57 -13.79
N THR A 67 -2.17 -0.56 -13.97
CA THR A 67 -1.20 -1.15 -13.03
C THR A 67 -0.54 -0.04 -12.23
N TYR A 68 -0.64 -0.13 -10.91
CA TYR A 68 -0.05 0.82 -9.97
C TYR A 68 1.22 0.24 -9.36
N ALA A 69 2.26 1.07 -9.27
CA ALA A 69 3.54 0.72 -8.64
C ALA A 69 3.68 1.43 -7.28
N PHE A 70 3.97 0.66 -6.23
CA PHE A 70 4.25 1.17 -4.89
C PHE A 70 5.73 1.06 -4.58
N PHE A 71 6.36 2.19 -4.28
CA PHE A 71 7.76 2.31 -3.89
C PHE A 71 7.87 2.37 -2.38
N GLN A 72 8.50 1.40 -1.75
CA GLN A 72 8.76 1.49 -0.30
C GLN A 72 9.99 2.35 0.01
N LYS A 73 10.90 2.49 -0.96
CA LYS A 73 12.08 3.36 -0.89
C LYS A 73 12.11 4.24 -2.11
N TRP A 74 12.39 5.52 -1.91
CA TRP A 74 12.57 6.45 -3.01
C TRP A 74 13.85 6.09 -3.78
N PRO A 75 13.83 6.07 -5.13
CA PRO A 75 15.04 5.81 -5.89
C PRO A 75 16.00 7.01 -5.77
N ASN A 76 17.29 6.73 -5.59
CA ASN A 76 18.34 7.76 -5.53
C ASN A 76 18.76 8.26 -6.93
N SER A 77 18.33 7.58 -7.98
CA SER A 77 18.70 7.82 -9.38
C SER A 77 17.53 7.37 -10.28
N ASP A 78 17.83 6.95 -11.51
CA ASP A 78 16.85 6.42 -12.44
C ASP A 78 16.09 5.23 -11.86
N LEU A 79 14.81 5.19 -12.20
CA LEU A 79 13.89 4.11 -11.85
C LEU A 79 13.69 3.21 -13.06
N ILE A 80 14.08 1.94 -12.93
CA ILE A 80 13.92 0.93 -13.97
C ILE A 80 12.91 -0.11 -13.49
N LEU A 81 11.80 -0.24 -14.21
CA LEU A 81 10.77 -1.23 -13.94
C LEU A 81 10.93 -2.40 -14.92
N GLY A 82 11.18 -3.59 -14.40
CA GLY A 82 11.41 -4.78 -15.22
C GLY A 82 10.13 -5.51 -15.61
N SER A 83 9.10 -5.41 -14.78
CA SER A 83 7.88 -6.20 -14.95
C SER A 83 6.78 -5.53 -15.78
N PRO A 84 6.33 -4.28 -15.50
CA PRO A 84 5.17 -3.71 -16.17
C PRO A 84 5.48 -3.50 -17.65
N ARG A 85 4.90 -4.36 -18.49
CA ARG A 85 4.94 -4.31 -19.96
C ARG A 85 3.52 -4.21 -20.49
#